data_AF-A0A8E1RIU9-F1
#
_entry.id   AF-A0A8E1RIU9-F1
#
_cell.length_a   1.000
_cell.length_b   1.000
_cell.length_c   1.000
_cell.angle_alpha   90.00
_cell.angle_beta   90.00
_cell.angle_gamma   90.00
#
_symmetry.space_group_name_H-M   'P 1'
#
loop_
_entity.id
_entity.type
_entity.pdbx_description
1 polymer ?
#
loop_
_entity_poly.entity_id
_entity_poly.type
_entity_poly.pdbx_seq_one_letter_code
_entity_poly.pdbx_strand_id
1 'polypeptide(L)'
;MKKRIMLVALGLLGSVCLTTSNVSAQTKGLHRLTSHWVNQHAKTQNNINRYYRLNQNTKSGPFKGSKVILPKGTIVSGSIINDSASKTHNAFVNGQTGLSYALKKRVGMKKPWTQLVFWQTYMLSRYPRVKKPAFMPALGEGVFYTGGVKSFTNMAKRYKSSSSALRLTSDGYVEFYQHRNQPLITTYYETFAYNQKPISYAKINHTLVKGSKTYLYYSHNLKGVNDQKVRKSGAYKYRLTIHNLHTPYRYTIHYDTAYGSMYTIGGHHFYSMPLKSENSGE
;
A
#
# COMPACT_ATOMS: atom_id res chain seq x y z
N MET A 1 -53.61 55.18 27.22
CA MET A 1 -54.30 54.23 26.30
C MET A 1 -53.58 54.22 24.95
N LYS A 2 -53.40 53.03 24.39
CA LYS A 2 -53.10 52.68 22.99
C LYS A 2 -51.68 52.93 22.43
N LYS A 3 -51.01 51.78 22.25
CA LYS A 3 -49.90 51.48 21.34
C LYS A 3 -50.15 52.02 19.93
N ARG A 4 -49.08 52.41 19.22
CA ARG A 4 -48.81 51.99 17.84
C ARG A 4 -47.32 52.08 17.51
N ILE A 5 -46.88 51.04 16.82
CA ILE A 5 -45.53 50.70 16.35
C ILE A 5 -45.28 51.43 15.03
N MET A 6 -44.07 51.96 14.82
CA MET A 6 -43.40 51.88 13.52
C MET A 6 -41.89 52.14 13.62
N LEU A 7 -41.18 51.64 12.64
CA LEU A 7 -39.87 50.98 12.70
C LEU A 7 -38.87 51.73 11.81
N VAL A 8 -37.58 51.48 12.05
CA VAL A 8 -36.41 51.65 11.16
C VAL A 8 -35.66 53.00 11.21
N ALA A 9 -34.44 52.94 11.72
CA ALA A 9 -33.27 53.50 11.03
C ALA A 9 -32.05 52.62 11.33
N LEU A 10 -31.46 52.09 10.25
CA LEU A 10 -30.23 51.32 10.20
C LEU A 10 -29.04 52.11 10.75
N GLY A 11 -28.20 51.46 11.56
CA GLY A 11 -26.84 51.91 11.88
C GLY A 11 -25.87 50.74 11.72
N LEU A 12 -25.07 50.77 10.66
CA LEU A 12 -23.99 49.82 10.40
C LEU A 12 -22.96 49.85 11.53
N LEU A 13 -22.76 48.72 12.21
CA LEU A 13 -21.53 48.42 12.92
C LEU A 13 -20.85 47.26 12.19
N GLY A 14 -19.76 47.59 11.50
CA GLY A 14 -18.90 46.63 10.82
C GLY A 14 -18.21 45.73 11.84
N SER A 15 -18.78 44.54 12.04
CA SER A 15 -18.11 43.44 12.71
C SER A 15 -17.00 42.93 11.80
N VAL A 16 -15.76 43.39 12.02
CA VAL A 16 -14.58 42.74 11.46
C VAL A 16 -14.47 41.37 12.14
N CYS A 17 -15.05 40.36 11.50
CA CYS A 17 -14.90 38.98 11.90
C CYS A 17 -13.47 38.56 11.55
N LEU A 18 -12.56 38.66 12.51
CA LEU A 18 -11.24 38.03 12.43
C LEU A 18 -11.45 36.52 12.40
N THR A 19 -11.60 35.95 11.20
CA THR A 19 -11.48 34.52 11.00
C THR A 19 -10.00 34.17 11.21
N THR A 20 -9.63 33.82 12.43
CA THR A 20 -8.37 33.13 12.67
C THR A 20 -8.49 31.77 12.02
N SER A 21 -7.98 31.64 10.79
CA SER A 21 -7.65 30.34 10.24
C SER A 21 -6.63 29.72 11.19
N ASN A 22 -7.06 28.73 11.96
CA ASN A 22 -6.17 27.86 12.70
C ASN A 22 -5.36 27.06 11.67
N VAL A 23 -4.31 27.68 11.13
CA VAL A 23 -3.24 26.95 10.47
C VAL A 23 -2.55 26.18 11.59
N SER A 24 -2.99 24.94 11.80
CA SER A 24 -2.28 23.99 12.66
C SER A 24 -0.86 23.87 12.12
N ALA A 25 0.08 24.59 12.71
CA ALA A 25 1.50 24.48 12.40
C ALA A 25 1.92 23.02 12.58
N GLN A 26 2.11 22.28 11.49
CA GLN A 26 2.62 20.93 11.56
C GLN A 26 4.05 20.98 12.08
N THR A 27 4.27 20.43 13.27
CA THR A 27 5.60 20.32 13.86
C THR A 27 6.48 19.47 12.95
N LYS A 28 7.59 20.05 12.48
CA LYS A 28 8.58 19.34 11.67
C LYS A 28 9.22 18.22 12.48
N GLY A 29 9.60 17.14 11.81
CA GLY A 29 10.32 16.02 12.40
C GLY A 29 9.47 14.81 12.71
N LEU A 30 9.99 13.95 13.59
CA LEU A 30 9.43 12.62 13.88
C LEU A 30 8.43 12.69 15.04
N HIS A 31 7.22 12.21 14.81
CA HIS A 31 6.18 12.12 15.83
C HIS A 31 5.58 10.72 15.86
N ARG A 32 5.40 10.16 17.05
CA ARG A 32 4.66 8.90 17.22
C ARG A 32 3.17 9.18 17.09
N LEU A 33 2.47 8.34 16.35
CA LEU A 33 1.02 8.40 16.18
C LEU A 33 0.33 7.34 17.04
N THR A 34 -0.94 7.54 17.35
CA THR A 34 -1.78 6.48 17.92
C THR A 34 -2.21 5.52 16.81
N SER A 35 -2.33 4.22 17.10
CA SER A 35 -2.85 3.26 16.12
C SER A 35 -4.28 3.58 15.71
N HIS A 36 -5.08 4.17 16.61
CA HIS A 36 -6.43 4.65 16.31
C HIS A 36 -6.43 5.71 15.20
N TRP A 37 -5.54 6.71 15.30
CA TRP A 37 -5.43 7.76 14.29
C TRP A 37 -5.14 7.18 12.90
N VAL A 38 -4.15 6.28 12.82
CA VAL A 38 -3.78 5.65 11.54
C VAL A 38 -4.94 4.82 10.99
N ASN A 39 -5.68 4.11 11.85
CA ASN A 39 -6.85 3.34 11.42
C ASN A 39 -7.97 4.24 10.88
N GLN A 40 -8.23 5.41 11.48
CA GLN A 40 -9.25 6.33 10.98
C GLN A 40 -8.81 7.00 9.67
N HIS A 41 -7.58 7.49 9.60
CA HIS A 41 -7.05 8.15 8.40
C HIS A 41 -6.87 7.18 7.23
N ALA A 42 -6.52 5.93 7.52
CA ALA A 42 -6.42 4.92 6.47
C ALA A 42 -7.79 4.44 5.96
N LYS A 43 -8.86 4.53 6.77
CA LYS A 43 -10.23 4.23 6.31
C LYS A 43 -10.72 5.24 5.27
N THR A 44 -10.33 6.51 5.39
CA THR A 44 -10.67 7.54 4.39
C THR A 44 -9.84 7.37 3.12
N GLN A 45 -8.58 6.94 3.23
CA GLN A 45 -7.70 6.65 2.08
C GLN A 45 -7.85 5.24 1.48
N ASN A 46 -8.83 4.44 1.95
CA ASN A 46 -8.98 2.99 1.72
C ASN A 46 -9.29 2.56 0.26
N ASN A 47 -9.18 3.47 -0.70
CA ASN A 47 -9.17 3.14 -2.13
C ASN A 47 -7.93 2.32 -2.55
N ILE A 48 -6.86 2.33 -1.74
CA ILE A 48 -5.60 1.62 -2.02
C ILE A 48 -5.68 0.08 -1.87
N ASN A 49 -6.68 -0.46 -1.18
CA ASN A 49 -6.73 -1.89 -0.77
C ASN A 49 -7.95 -2.67 -1.28
N ARG A 50 -8.49 -2.33 -2.46
CA ARG A 50 -9.56 -3.14 -3.06
C ARG A 50 -8.96 -4.26 -3.90
N TYR A 51 -9.57 -5.44 -3.81
CA TYR A 51 -9.11 -6.64 -4.51
C TYR A 51 -10.23 -7.19 -5.38
N TYR A 52 -9.86 -7.67 -6.56
CA TYR A 52 -10.77 -8.21 -7.55
C TYR A 52 -10.23 -9.54 -8.05
N ARG A 53 -11.13 -10.48 -8.32
CA ARG A 53 -10.79 -11.77 -8.94
C ARG A 53 -11.07 -11.70 -10.43
N LEU A 54 -10.13 -12.15 -11.24
CA LEU A 54 -10.37 -12.31 -12.67
C LEU A 54 -11.23 -13.55 -12.90
N ASN A 55 -12.49 -13.41 -13.31
CA ASN A 55 -13.37 -14.55 -13.60
C ASN A 55 -13.11 -15.21 -14.97
N GLN A 56 -12.19 -14.66 -15.76
CA GLN A 56 -11.75 -15.18 -17.05
C GLN A 56 -10.28 -14.85 -17.32
N ASN A 57 -9.68 -15.50 -18.32
CA ASN A 57 -8.38 -15.10 -18.82
C ASN A 57 -8.46 -13.66 -19.34
N THR A 58 -7.55 -12.81 -18.87
CA THR A 58 -7.67 -11.36 -19.05
C THR A 58 -6.38 -10.78 -19.59
N LYS A 59 -6.46 -10.04 -20.69
CA LYS A 59 -5.32 -9.28 -21.23
C LYS A 59 -4.98 -8.14 -20.27
N SER A 60 -3.70 -7.83 -20.08
CA SER A 60 -3.25 -6.76 -19.18
C SER A 60 -3.69 -5.35 -19.62
N GLY A 61 -4.05 -5.12 -20.88
CA GLY A 61 -4.61 -3.83 -21.33
C GLY A 61 -4.00 -3.31 -22.62
N PRO A 62 -4.46 -2.14 -23.11
CA PRO A 62 -4.10 -1.62 -24.44
C PRO A 62 -2.78 -0.84 -24.47
N PHE A 63 -2.24 -0.39 -23.34
CA PHE A 63 -1.07 0.49 -23.30
C PHE A 63 0.20 -0.17 -23.85
N LYS A 64 1.11 0.65 -24.40
CA LYS A 64 2.42 0.27 -24.93
C LYS A 64 3.31 -0.34 -23.83
N GLY A 65 3.04 -1.59 -23.47
CA GLY A 65 3.73 -2.36 -22.43
C GLY A 65 3.66 -3.86 -22.69
N SER A 66 4.00 -4.67 -21.67
CA SER A 66 3.94 -6.13 -21.78
C SER A 66 2.48 -6.60 -21.91
N LYS A 67 2.06 -6.89 -23.14
CA LYS A 67 0.77 -7.53 -23.43
C LYS A 67 0.86 -9.00 -23.01
N VAL A 68 0.28 -9.32 -21.86
CA VAL A 68 0.23 -10.68 -21.33
C VAL A 68 -1.21 -11.05 -20.99
N ILE A 69 -1.47 -12.35 -20.93
CA ILE A 69 -2.75 -12.90 -20.52
C ILE A 69 -2.62 -13.37 -19.07
N LEU A 70 -3.32 -12.70 -18.17
CA LEU A 70 -3.46 -13.12 -16.78
C LEU A 70 -4.48 -14.26 -16.68
N PRO A 71 -4.15 -15.37 -15.99
CA PRO A 71 -5.07 -16.49 -15.83
C PRO A 71 -6.33 -16.13 -15.06
N LYS A 72 -7.45 -16.79 -15.40
CA LYS A 72 -8.64 -16.86 -14.55
C LYS A 72 -8.26 -17.26 -13.12
N GLY A 73 -8.93 -16.66 -12.15
CA GLY A 73 -8.72 -16.86 -10.72
C GLY A 73 -7.63 -15.97 -10.11
N THR A 74 -6.86 -15.24 -10.91
CA THR A 74 -5.86 -14.29 -10.38
C THR A 74 -6.56 -13.21 -9.54
N ILE A 75 -6.01 -12.92 -8.36
CA ILE A 75 -6.44 -11.81 -7.51
C ILE A 75 -5.54 -10.61 -7.79
N VAL A 76 -6.16 -9.47 -8.10
CA VAL A 76 -5.50 -8.22 -8.44
C VAL A 76 -5.97 -7.14 -7.48
N SER A 77 -5.04 -6.42 -6.85
CA SER A 77 -5.36 -5.17 -6.15
C SER A 77 -5.64 -4.06 -7.17
N GLY A 78 -6.60 -3.17 -6.93
CA GLY A 78 -6.78 -2.01 -7.78
C GLY A 78 -8.03 -1.18 -7.51
N SER A 79 -8.36 -0.29 -8.43
CA SER A 79 -9.49 0.64 -8.31
C SER A 79 -10.33 0.65 -9.57
N ILE A 80 -11.60 1.07 -9.40
CA ILE A 80 -12.49 1.37 -10.51
C ILE A 80 -12.47 2.89 -10.65
N ILE A 81 -12.19 3.37 -11.86
CA ILE A 81 -12.12 4.79 -12.19
C ILE A 81 -13.09 5.09 -13.33
N ASN A 82 -13.56 6.33 -13.42
CA ASN A 82 -14.30 6.80 -14.58
C ASN A 82 -13.35 6.85 -15.78
N ASP A 83 -13.78 6.25 -16.89
CA ASP A 83 -13.03 6.21 -18.15
C ASP A 83 -14.01 6.32 -19.31
N SER A 84 -14.12 7.53 -19.88
CA SER A 84 -15.02 7.82 -21.00
C SER A 84 -14.67 7.06 -22.28
N ALA A 85 -13.42 6.59 -22.42
CA ALA A 85 -13.01 5.76 -23.55
C ALA A 85 -13.40 4.28 -23.37
N SER A 86 -13.83 3.88 -22.17
CA SER A 86 -14.28 2.51 -21.91
C SER A 86 -15.75 2.31 -22.24
N LYS A 87 -16.12 1.10 -22.70
CA LYS A 87 -17.51 0.77 -23.08
C LYS A 87 -18.53 0.90 -21.94
N THR A 88 -18.08 0.93 -20.69
CA THR A 88 -18.93 0.98 -19.49
C THR A 88 -18.76 2.28 -18.72
N HIS A 89 -18.08 3.28 -19.29
CA HIS A 89 -17.64 4.51 -18.63
C HIS A 89 -16.77 4.29 -17.38
N ASN A 90 -16.31 3.04 -17.16
CA ASN A 90 -15.51 2.63 -16.02
C ASN A 90 -14.34 1.74 -16.47
N ALA A 91 -13.16 2.01 -15.94
CA ALA A 91 -11.99 1.16 -16.09
C ALA A 91 -11.58 0.54 -14.75
N PHE A 92 -11.14 -0.71 -14.79
CA PHE A 92 -10.44 -1.38 -13.71
C PHE A 92 -8.93 -1.24 -13.95
N VAL A 93 -8.27 -0.57 -13.01
CA VAL A 93 -6.83 -0.33 -13.03
C VAL A 93 -6.15 -1.02 -11.87
N ASN A 94 -4.97 -1.60 -12.08
CA ASN A 94 -4.25 -2.20 -10.96
C ASN A 94 -3.75 -1.13 -9.98
N GLY A 95 -3.80 -1.51 -8.71
CA GLY A 95 -3.21 -0.81 -7.59
C GLY A 95 -1.76 -1.23 -7.37
N GLN A 96 -1.18 -0.66 -6.33
CA GLN A 96 0.26 -0.62 -6.11
C GLN A 96 0.82 -1.94 -5.53
N THR A 97 0.00 -2.71 -4.78
CA THR A 97 0.36 -4.04 -4.24
C THR A 97 0.82 -5.02 -5.32
N GLY A 98 0.38 -4.85 -6.57
CA GLY A 98 0.93 -5.47 -7.77
C GLY A 98 0.97 -7.01 -7.79
N LEU A 99 1.41 -7.56 -8.93
CA LEU A 99 1.57 -9.01 -9.12
C LEU A 99 2.97 -9.48 -8.78
N SER A 100 3.11 -10.78 -8.49
CA SER A 100 4.40 -11.42 -8.24
C SER A 100 5.28 -11.49 -9.48
N TYR A 101 6.59 -11.42 -9.27
CA TYR A 101 7.63 -11.82 -10.20
C TYR A 101 7.36 -13.22 -10.77
N ALA A 102 6.93 -14.17 -9.93
CA ALA A 102 6.63 -15.54 -10.35
C ALA A 102 5.51 -15.60 -11.40
N LEU A 103 4.39 -14.94 -11.14
CA LEU A 103 3.28 -14.85 -12.08
C LEU A 103 3.69 -14.12 -13.35
N LYS A 104 4.36 -12.97 -13.23
CA LYS A 104 4.83 -12.17 -14.36
C LYS A 104 5.77 -12.98 -15.27
N LYS A 105 6.68 -13.77 -14.69
CA LYS A 105 7.56 -14.69 -15.43
C LYS A 105 6.75 -15.79 -16.13
N ARG A 106 5.80 -16.40 -15.41
CA ARG A 106 4.95 -17.48 -15.94
C ARG A 106 4.09 -17.05 -17.13
N VAL A 107 3.59 -15.81 -17.13
CA VAL A 107 2.77 -15.27 -18.23
C VAL A 107 3.61 -14.68 -19.38
N GLY A 108 4.94 -14.88 -19.36
CA GLY A 108 5.81 -14.52 -20.48
C GLY A 108 6.22 -13.05 -20.55
N MET A 109 6.18 -12.29 -19.43
CA MET A 109 6.73 -10.92 -19.45
C MET A 109 8.23 -10.97 -19.73
N LYS A 110 8.72 -10.16 -20.69
CA LYS A 110 10.15 -10.02 -20.99
C LYS A 110 10.95 -9.47 -19.80
N LYS A 111 10.35 -8.54 -19.06
CA LYS A 111 10.94 -7.92 -17.86
C LYS A 111 10.03 -8.15 -16.64
N PRO A 112 9.97 -9.36 -16.07
CA PRO A 112 9.01 -9.70 -15.01
C PRO A 112 9.30 -8.98 -13.68
N TRP A 113 10.41 -8.27 -13.55
CA TRP A 113 10.70 -7.43 -12.38
C TRP A 113 10.05 -6.05 -12.44
N THR A 114 9.62 -5.58 -13.61
CA THR A 114 8.95 -4.28 -13.76
C THR A 114 7.49 -4.35 -13.32
N GLN A 115 6.88 -3.18 -13.12
CA GLN A 115 5.44 -3.08 -12.90
C GLN A 115 4.69 -3.59 -14.15
N LEU A 116 3.61 -4.33 -13.92
CA LEU A 116 2.61 -4.60 -14.96
C LEU A 116 1.56 -3.50 -14.85
N VAL A 117 1.36 -2.74 -15.92
CA VAL A 117 0.21 -1.84 -16.02
C VAL A 117 -0.99 -2.67 -16.44
N PHE A 118 -2.05 -2.60 -15.65
CA PHE A 118 -3.31 -3.29 -15.87
C PHE A 118 -4.40 -2.24 -16.09
N TRP A 119 -5.07 -2.28 -17.24
CA TRP A 119 -6.19 -1.38 -17.53
C TRP A 119 -7.21 -2.09 -18.41
N GLN A 120 -8.40 -2.27 -17.89
CA GLN A 120 -9.46 -3.02 -18.57
C GLN A 120 -10.80 -2.32 -18.38
N THR A 121 -11.66 -2.32 -19.39
CA THR A 121 -13.07 -1.94 -19.22
C THR A 121 -13.70 -2.73 -18.07
N TYR A 122 -14.21 -2.03 -17.06
CA TYR A 122 -14.75 -2.67 -15.87
C TYR A 122 -16.11 -3.30 -16.17
N MET A 123 -16.24 -4.56 -15.79
CA MET A 123 -17.50 -5.32 -15.81
C MET A 123 -17.55 -6.16 -14.54
N LEU A 124 -18.60 -6.00 -13.74
CA LEU A 124 -18.74 -6.71 -12.45
C LEU A 124 -18.66 -8.24 -12.62
N SER A 125 -19.23 -8.79 -13.69
CA SER A 125 -19.18 -10.22 -14.02
C SER A 125 -17.76 -10.75 -14.26
N ARG A 126 -16.86 -9.91 -14.80
CA ARG A 126 -15.47 -10.25 -15.12
C ARG A 126 -14.53 -10.00 -13.96
N TYR A 127 -14.78 -8.94 -13.19
CA TYR A 127 -13.92 -8.48 -12.10
C TYR A 127 -14.77 -8.25 -10.83
N PRO A 128 -15.36 -9.30 -10.23
CA PRO A 128 -16.04 -9.15 -8.96
C PRO A 128 -15.04 -8.75 -7.86
N ARG A 129 -15.49 -7.87 -6.96
CA ARG A 129 -14.73 -7.54 -5.76
C ARG A 129 -14.65 -8.76 -4.85
N VAL A 130 -13.48 -9.00 -4.28
CA VAL A 130 -13.26 -10.06 -3.30
C VAL A 130 -12.77 -9.49 -1.97
N LYS A 131 -12.86 -10.29 -0.91
CA LYS A 131 -12.27 -9.94 0.38
C LYS A 131 -10.76 -9.76 0.22
N LYS A 132 -10.20 -8.81 0.98
CA LYS A 132 -8.74 -8.64 1.06
C LYS A 132 -8.10 -9.97 1.50
N PRO A 133 -7.03 -10.44 0.83
CA PRO A 133 -6.33 -11.64 1.26
C PRO A 133 -5.83 -11.53 2.70
N ALA A 134 -5.98 -12.59 3.49
CA ALA A 134 -5.68 -12.57 4.93
C ALA A 134 -4.21 -12.28 5.26
N PHE A 135 -3.27 -12.55 4.34
CA PHE A 135 -1.85 -12.24 4.51
C PHE A 135 -1.53 -10.76 4.35
N MET A 136 -2.40 -9.98 3.70
CA MET A 136 -2.15 -8.57 3.49
C MET A 136 -2.32 -7.80 4.80
N PRO A 137 -1.43 -6.82 5.07
CA PRO A 137 -1.54 -6.01 6.28
C PRO A 137 -2.88 -5.28 6.34
N ALA A 138 -3.28 -4.87 7.54
CA ALA A 138 -4.47 -4.07 7.74
C ALA A 138 -4.43 -2.82 6.84
N LEU A 139 -3.26 -2.17 6.79
CA LEU A 139 -2.99 -0.92 6.11
C LEU A 139 -1.72 -1.03 5.24
N GLY A 140 -1.65 -0.22 4.19
CA GLY A 140 -0.50 -0.13 3.28
C GLY A 140 -0.36 -1.25 2.25
N GLU A 141 0.77 -1.16 1.54
CA GLU A 141 1.18 -1.88 0.33
C GLU A 141 1.22 -3.41 0.36
N GLY A 142 1.44 -3.95 1.54
CA GLY A 142 2.13 -5.24 1.69
C GLY A 142 3.64 -5.16 1.45
N VAL A 143 4.26 -3.98 1.49
CA VAL A 143 5.72 -3.79 1.33
C VAL A 143 6.35 -3.38 2.66
N PHE A 144 7.40 -4.08 3.05
CA PHE A 144 8.12 -3.91 4.31
C PHE A 144 9.59 -3.71 4.03
N TYR A 145 10.14 -2.59 4.45
CA TYR A 145 11.54 -2.21 4.26
C TYR A 145 12.36 -2.54 5.51
N THR A 146 13.53 -3.15 5.36
CA THR A 146 14.39 -3.51 6.48
C THR A 146 14.84 -2.28 7.28
N GLY A 147 14.91 -2.43 8.60
CA GLY A 147 15.29 -1.39 9.54
C GLY A 147 14.10 -0.89 10.37
N GLY A 148 14.40 -0.06 11.38
CA GLY A 148 13.40 0.51 12.26
C GLY A 148 13.16 1.99 12.01
N VAL A 149 12.77 2.69 13.07
CA VAL A 149 12.46 4.13 13.07
C VAL A 149 13.59 4.98 12.46
N LYS A 150 14.85 4.65 12.73
CA LYS A 150 16.01 5.37 12.14
C LYS A 150 16.05 5.25 10.62
N SER A 151 15.83 4.05 10.07
CA SER A 151 15.80 3.82 8.63
C SER A 151 14.60 4.50 7.98
N PHE A 152 13.43 4.44 8.60
CA PHE A 152 12.25 5.19 8.17
C PHE A 152 12.52 6.71 8.14
N THR A 153 13.12 7.26 9.20
CA THR A 153 13.45 8.68 9.29
C THR A 153 14.46 9.10 8.23
N ASN A 154 15.51 8.30 8.01
CA ASN A 154 16.49 8.57 6.96
C ASN A 154 15.87 8.53 5.56
N MET A 155 14.98 7.57 5.33
CA MET A 155 14.21 7.46 4.10
C MET A 155 13.34 8.70 3.89
N ALA A 156 12.59 9.12 4.92
CA ALA A 156 11.72 10.29 4.88
C ALA A 156 12.48 11.62 4.81
N LYS A 157 13.78 11.66 5.16
CA LYS A 157 14.64 12.85 4.97
C LYS A 157 15.21 12.95 3.56
N ARG A 158 15.51 11.81 2.93
CA ARG A 158 16.32 11.74 1.71
C ARG A 158 15.52 11.35 0.47
N TYR A 159 14.21 11.07 0.62
CA TYR A 159 13.37 10.47 -0.41
C TYR A 159 13.97 9.20 -1.02
N LYS A 160 14.86 8.53 -0.29
CA LYS A 160 15.66 7.39 -0.76
C LYS A 160 15.90 6.43 0.40
N SER A 161 15.77 5.14 0.11
CA SER A 161 15.99 4.08 1.09
C SER A 161 17.16 3.18 0.68
N SER A 162 18.06 2.92 1.63
CA SER A 162 19.06 1.86 1.56
C SER A 162 18.56 0.52 2.10
N SER A 163 17.26 0.40 2.34
CA SER A 163 16.64 -0.81 2.87
C SER A 163 16.42 -1.86 1.79
N SER A 164 16.64 -3.12 2.16
CA SER A 164 16.05 -4.27 1.46
C SER A 164 14.54 -4.28 1.71
N ALA A 165 13.77 -5.03 0.92
CA ALA A 165 12.32 -5.08 1.06
C ALA A 165 11.77 -6.51 1.02
N LEU A 166 10.80 -6.80 1.88
CA LEU A 166 9.89 -7.92 1.75
C LEU A 166 8.57 -7.40 1.18
N ARG A 167 8.02 -8.06 0.17
CA ARG A 167 6.78 -7.69 -0.49
C ARG A 167 5.81 -8.87 -0.52
N LEU A 168 4.57 -8.58 -0.15
CA LEU A 168 3.42 -9.47 -0.34
C LEU A 168 2.70 -9.03 -1.61
N THR A 169 2.29 -10.00 -2.42
CA THR A 169 1.67 -9.73 -3.73
C THR A 169 0.21 -10.15 -3.71
N SER A 170 -0.63 -9.50 -4.51
CA SER A 170 -2.08 -9.77 -4.49
C SER A 170 -2.42 -11.21 -4.92
N ASP A 171 -1.56 -11.82 -5.73
CA ASP A 171 -1.67 -13.19 -6.22
C ASP A 171 -1.08 -14.25 -5.27
N GLY A 172 -0.70 -13.87 -4.04
CA GLY A 172 -0.37 -14.82 -2.97
C GLY A 172 1.09 -15.27 -2.94
N TYR A 173 2.02 -14.37 -3.24
CA TYR A 173 3.45 -14.62 -3.04
C TYR A 173 4.02 -13.68 -1.99
N VAL A 174 5.09 -14.15 -1.36
CA VAL A 174 6.04 -13.34 -0.61
C VAL A 174 7.35 -13.29 -1.39
N GLU A 175 7.93 -12.09 -1.51
CA GLU A 175 9.12 -11.82 -2.30
C GLU A 175 10.12 -11.02 -1.46
N PHE A 176 11.40 -11.37 -1.53
CA PHE A 176 12.45 -10.61 -0.86
C PHE A 176 13.41 -10.00 -1.87
N TYR A 177 13.66 -8.70 -1.69
CA TYR A 177 14.49 -7.85 -2.54
C TYR A 177 15.63 -7.30 -1.73
N GLN A 178 16.86 -7.63 -2.11
CA GLN A 178 18.04 -7.07 -1.48
C GLN A 178 18.28 -5.65 -2.00
N HIS A 179 18.61 -4.70 -1.12
CA HIS A 179 19.07 -3.38 -1.56
C HIS A 179 20.33 -3.49 -2.44
N ARG A 180 20.36 -2.70 -3.50
CA ARG A 180 21.48 -2.55 -4.44
C ARG A 180 21.61 -1.06 -4.79
N ASN A 181 22.35 -0.72 -5.83
CA ASN A 181 22.60 0.67 -6.25
C ASN A 181 21.34 1.53 -6.47
N GLN A 182 20.20 0.90 -6.77
CA GLN A 182 18.93 1.60 -6.98
C GLN A 182 17.99 1.43 -5.77
N PRO A 183 17.36 2.51 -5.28
CA PRO A 183 16.45 2.44 -4.14
C PRO A 183 15.19 1.63 -4.47
N LEU A 184 14.62 0.97 -3.46
CA LEU A 184 13.38 0.18 -3.59
C LEU A 184 12.10 0.98 -3.32
N ILE A 185 12.24 2.27 -3.03
CA ILE A 185 11.17 3.26 -2.87
C ILE A 185 11.34 4.27 -4.00
N THR A 186 10.25 4.63 -4.68
CA THR A 186 10.24 5.72 -5.67
C THR A 186 10.33 7.08 -4.99
N THR A 187 10.71 8.10 -5.77
CA THR A 187 10.54 9.50 -5.37
C THR A 187 9.08 9.73 -4.94
N TYR A 188 8.89 10.53 -3.89
CA TYR A 188 7.59 10.82 -3.26
C TYR A 188 6.95 9.69 -2.44
N TYR A 189 7.68 8.65 -2.03
CA TYR A 189 7.18 7.68 -1.03
C TYR A 189 5.97 6.84 -1.47
N GLU A 190 5.54 6.94 -2.73
CA GLU A 190 4.23 6.45 -3.13
C GLU A 190 4.23 4.98 -3.49
N THR A 191 5.35 4.42 -3.97
CA THR A 191 5.37 3.08 -4.56
C THR A 191 6.70 2.35 -4.39
N PHE A 192 6.61 1.02 -4.42
CA PHE A 192 7.76 0.15 -4.64
C PHE A 192 8.33 0.37 -6.06
N ALA A 193 9.65 0.54 -6.18
CA ALA A 193 10.27 1.04 -7.42
C ALA A 193 10.38 0.04 -8.60
N TYR A 194 9.98 -1.24 -8.43
CA TYR A 194 9.97 -2.27 -9.50
C TYR A 194 11.20 -2.28 -10.43
N ASN A 195 12.39 -2.04 -9.90
CA ASN A 195 13.62 -1.82 -10.67
C ASN A 195 14.60 -3.00 -10.62
N GLN A 196 14.29 -4.06 -9.88
CA GLN A 196 15.15 -5.24 -9.76
C GLN A 196 14.36 -6.51 -9.48
N LYS A 197 14.98 -7.67 -9.72
CA LYS A 197 14.41 -8.99 -9.43
C LYS A 197 14.49 -9.28 -7.93
N PRO A 198 13.51 -9.99 -7.34
CA PRO A 198 13.68 -10.50 -6.00
C PRO A 198 14.80 -11.55 -5.97
N ILE A 199 15.54 -11.63 -4.87
CA ILE A 199 16.56 -12.68 -4.68
C ILE A 199 15.93 -14.01 -4.26
N SER A 200 14.70 -13.96 -3.74
CA SER A 200 13.91 -15.13 -3.37
C SER A 200 12.42 -14.77 -3.40
N TYR A 201 11.57 -15.77 -3.66
CA TYR A 201 10.13 -15.65 -3.57
C TYR A 201 9.52 -17.01 -3.24
N ALA A 202 8.40 -17.04 -2.53
CA ALA A 202 7.68 -18.24 -2.19
C ALA A 202 6.17 -18.04 -2.34
N LYS A 203 5.46 -19.06 -2.81
CA LYS A 203 3.99 -19.06 -2.85
C LYS A 203 3.44 -19.29 -1.44
N ILE A 204 2.59 -18.39 -0.99
CA ILE A 204 1.88 -18.51 0.29
C ILE A 204 0.81 -19.59 0.11
N ASN A 205 0.99 -20.73 0.79
CA ASN A 205 0.05 -21.85 0.73
C ASN A 205 -0.98 -21.79 1.86
N HIS A 206 -0.62 -21.17 2.99
CA HIS A 206 -1.55 -20.95 4.10
C HIS A 206 -1.18 -19.70 4.88
N THR A 207 -2.18 -19.10 5.53
CA THR A 207 -2.02 -17.93 6.38
C THR A 207 -2.83 -18.11 7.66
N LEU A 208 -2.19 -17.84 8.79
CA LEU A 208 -2.83 -17.77 10.09
C LEU A 208 -2.63 -16.37 10.68
N VAL A 209 -3.70 -15.72 11.09
CA VAL A 209 -3.65 -14.42 11.78
C VAL A 209 -4.01 -14.64 13.25
N LYS A 210 -3.16 -14.21 14.17
CA LYS A 210 -3.39 -14.28 15.62
C LYS A 210 -2.96 -12.97 16.28
N GLY A 211 -3.95 -12.15 16.66
CA GLY A 211 -3.69 -10.81 17.19
C GLY A 211 -2.89 -9.95 16.22
N SER A 212 -1.78 -9.38 16.68
CA SER A 212 -0.86 -8.55 15.88
C SER A 212 0.09 -9.35 14.96
N LYS A 213 0.01 -10.69 14.97
CA LYS A 213 0.91 -11.58 14.22
C LYS A 213 0.19 -12.24 13.04
N THR A 214 0.85 -12.23 11.90
CA THR A 214 0.49 -12.98 10.70
C THR A 214 1.57 -14.01 10.41
N TYR A 215 1.17 -15.27 10.28
CA TYR A 215 2.04 -16.39 9.94
C TYR A 215 1.79 -16.81 8.50
N LEU A 216 2.84 -16.80 7.68
CA LEU A 216 2.80 -17.22 6.29
C LEU A 216 3.48 -18.59 6.17
N TYR A 217 2.80 -19.54 5.53
CA TYR A 217 3.31 -20.89 5.35
C TYR A 217 3.56 -21.19 3.87
N TYR A 218 4.70 -21.81 3.59
CA TYR A 218 5.12 -22.12 2.24
C TYR A 218 6.09 -23.32 2.20
N SER A 219 6.39 -23.82 0.99
CA SER A 219 7.05 -25.12 0.81
C SER A 219 8.57 -25.12 0.92
N HIS A 220 9.23 -23.97 0.76
CA HIS A 220 10.69 -23.84 0.72
C HIS A 220 11.17 -22.57 1.42
N ASN A 221 12.40 -22.57 1.92
CA ASN A 221 12.99 -21.43 2.61
C ASN A 221 13.03 -20.18 1.71
N LEU A 222 12.61 -19.05 2.26
CA LEU A 222 12.68 -17.73 1.65
C LEU A 222 14.00 -17.05 2.03
N LYS A 223 15.01 -17.17 1.18
CA LYS A 223 16.34 -16.58 1.43
C LYS A 223 16.26 -15.07 1.68
N GLY A 224 17.04 -14.57 2.63
CA GLY A 224 17.09 -13.15 2.99
C GLY A 224 16.14 -12.75 4.12
N VAL A 225 15.28 -13.67 4.58
CA VAL A 225 14.58 -13.55 5.86
C VAL A 225 14.79 -14.79 6.73
N ASN A 226 14.59 -14.61 8.03
CA ASN A 226 14.68 -15.68 9.00
C ASN A 226 13.33 -16.38 9.16
N ASP A 227 13.01 -17.27 8.22
CA ASP A 227 11.87 -18.17 8.35
C ASP A 227 12.23 -19.44 9.13
N GLN A 228 11.21 -20.07 9.72
CA GLN A 228 11.39 -21.23 10.56
C GLN A 228 10.88 -22.48 9.84
N LYS A 229 11.70 -23.53 9.78
CA LYS A 229 11.27 -24.84 9.30
C LYS A 229 10.40 -25.49 10.38
N VAL A 230 9.09 -25.55 10.15
CA VAL A 230 8.09 -26.05 11.11
C VAL A 230 7.56 -27.44 10.77
N ARG A 231 7.85 -27.96 9.57
CA ARG A 231 7.58 -29.35 9.19
C ARG A 231 8.77 -29.96 8.43
N LYS A 232 8.82 -31.29 8.32
CA LYS A 232 9.87 -31.98 7.54
C LYS A 232 9.68 -31.77 6.03
N SER A 233 8.45 -31.84 5.53
CA SER A 233 8.08 -31.75 4.11
C SER A 233 6.70 -31.08 3.91
N GLY A 234 6.30 -30.91 2.64
CA GLY A 234 4.95 -30.44 2.25
C GLY A 234 4.81 -28.93 2.05
N ALA A 235 3.58 -28.50 1.73
CA ALA A 235 3.25 -27.12 1.37
C ALA A 235 3.43 -26.10 2.52
N TYR A 236 3.50 -26.57 3.77
CA TYR A 236 3.61 -25.75 4.98
C TYR A 236 4.93 -25.99 5.74
N LYS A 237 5.97 -26.39 5.00
CA LYS A 237 7.29 -26.74 5.55
C LYS A 237 7.95 -25.59 6.31
N TYR A 238 7.84 -24.38 5.77
CA TYR A 238 8.44 -23.18 6.34
C TYR A 238 7.36 -22.18 6.75
N ARG A 239 7.65 -21.43 7.82
CA ARG A 239 6.77 -20.41 8.39
C ARG A 239 7.53 -19.10 8.59
N LEU A 240 7.05 -18.03 7.96
CA LEU A 240 7.47 -16.67 8.27
C LEU A 240 6.48 -16.01 9.23
N THR A 241 6.98 -15.30 10.23
CA THR A 241 6.13 -14.50 11.13
C THR A 241 6.31 -13.02 10.80
N ILE A 242 5.21 -12.33 10.54
CA ILE A 242 5.12 -10.87 10.43
C ILE A 242 4.37 -10.39 11.68
N HIS A 243 5.00 -9.54 12.47
CA HIS A 243 4.45 -9.00 13.70
C HIS A 243 4.31 -7.48 13.57
N ASN A 244 3.07 -6.98 13.61
CA ASN A 244 2.81 -5.55 13.67
C ASN A 244 3.08 -5.05 15.08
N LEU A 245 3.98 -4.07 15.23
CA LEU A 245 4.31 -3.51 16.54
C LEU A 245 3.30 -2.47 17.01
N HIS A 246 2.35 -2.07 16.16
CA HIS A 246 1.36 -1.04 16.45
C HIS A 246 1.98 0.30 16.89
N THR A 247 3.18 0.59 16.42
CA THR A 247 3.92 1.83 16.66
C THR A 247 4.06 2.63 15.36
N PRO A 248 3.00 3.33 14.92
CA PRO A 248 3.10 4.18 13.76
C PRO A 248 3.80 5.51 14.09
N TYR A 249 4.45 6.07 13.08
CA TYR A 249 5.16 7.34 13.11
C TYR A 249 4.74 8.20 11.92
N ARG A 250 4.73 9.50 12.14
CA ARG A 250 4.69 10.54 11.12
C ARG A 250 6.06 11.21 11.07
N TYR A 251 6.55 11.51 9.88
CA TYR A 251 7.72 12.34 9.69
C TYR A 251 7.40 13.46 8.71
N THR A 252 7.47 14.70 9.18
CA THR A 252 7.15 15.89 8.37
C THR A 252 8.42 16.68 8.05
N ILE A 253 8.67 16.93 6.77
CA ILE A 253 9.73 17.81 6.26
C ILE A 253 9.11 18.88 5.38
N HIS A 254 9.23 20.15 5.81
CA HIS A 254 8.57 21.28 5.15
C HIS A 254 7.08 20.97 4.88
N TYR A 255 6.71 20.71 3.63
CA TYR A 255 5.34 20.43 3.18
C TYR A 255 5.07 18.94 2.94
N ASP A 256 6.07 18.05 3.05
CA ASP A 256 5.89 16.62 2.82
C ASP A 256 5.81 15.86 4.13
N THR A 257 4.80 15.02 4.24
CA THR A 257 4.59 14.13 5.38
C THR A 257 4.63 12.68 4.95
N ALA A 258 5.55 11.91 5.54
CA ALA A 258 5.64 10.46 5.40
C ALA A 258 5.06 9.75 6.63
N TYR A 259 4.41 8.61 6.41
CA TYR A 259 3.87 7.77 7.46
C TYR A 259 4.58 6.42 7.46
N GLY A 260 4.92 5.92 8.65
CA GLY A 260 5.61 4.64 8.83
C GLY A 260 4.93 3.80 9.91
N SER A 261 4.80 2.50 9.71
CA SER A 261 4.41 1.54 10.74
C SER A 261 5.52 0.52 10.96
N MET A 262 5.83 0.20 12.21
CA MET A 262 6.94 -0.70 12.52
C MET A 262 6.49 -2.15 12.67
N TYR A 263 7.35 -3.06 12.24
CA TYR A 263 7.11 -4.50 12.25
C TYR A 263 8.37 -5.24 12.71
N THR A 264 8.19 -6.49 13.17
CA THR A 264 9.25 -7.49 13.09
C THR A 264 8.87 -8.60 12.13
N ILE A 265 9.79 -9.02 11.27
CA ILE A 265 9.60 -10.10 10.31
C ILE A 265 10.75 -11.10 10.45
N GLY A 266 10.42 -12.34 10.80
CA GLY A 266 11.44 -13.33 11.17
C GLY A 266 12.31 -12.89 12.38
N GLY A 267 11.80 -11.99 13.22
CA GLY A 267 12.54 -11.40 14.34
C GLY A 267 13.37 -10.16 14.01
N HIS A 268 13.53 -9.78 12.73
CA HIS A 268 14.25 -8.57 12.34
C HIS A 268 13.31 -7.37 12.19
N HIS A 269 13.81 -6.16 12.40
CA HIS A 269 13.02 -4.93 12.28
C HIS A 269 12.74 -4.55 10.83
N PHE A 270 11.49 -4.15 10.58
CA PHE A 270 11.03 -3.59 9.32
C PHE A 270 10.13 -2.38 9.58
N TYR A 271 9.95 -1.55 8.56
CA TYR A 271 8.89 -0.55 8.50
C TYR A 271 8.07 -0.69 7.20
N SER A 272 6.78 -0.40 7.25
CA SER A 272 5.93 -0.23 6.06
C SER A 272 5.42 1.20 5.97
N MET A 273 4.94 1.59 4.80
CA MET A 273 4.29 2.88 4.57
C MET A 273 2.78 2.62 4.48
N PRO A 274 2.02 2.83 5.58
CA PRO A 274 0.61 2.48 5.65
C PRO A 274 -0.31 3.44 4.89
N LEU A 275 0.19 4.64 4.59
CA LEU A 275 -0.52 5.75 3.96
C LEU A 275 0.35 6.33 2.86
N LYS A 276 -0.28 6.92 1.84
CA LYS A 276 0.44 7.74 0.88
C LYS A 276 1.01 8.96 1.60
N SER A 277 2.16 9.45 1.13
CA SER A 277 2.64 10.73 1.63
C SER A 277 1.66 11.84 1.25
N GLU A 278 1.56 12.82 2.13
CA GLU A 278 0.77 14.01 1.91
C GLU A 278 1.72 15.15 1.62
N ASN A 279 1.50 15.85 0.51
CA ASN A 279 2.08 17.17 0.28
C ASN A 279 1.02 18.18 0.71
N SER A 280 1.30 18.93 1.77
CA SER A 280 0.41 19.97 2.29
C SER A 280 0.58 21.27 1.49
N GLY A 281 0.60 21.18 0.16
CA GLY A 281 0.94 22.27 -0.76
C GLY A 281 0.31 23.62 -0.37
N GLU A 282 1.02 24.70 -0.71
CA GLU A 282 0.57 26.09 -0.58
C GLU A 282 -0.81 26.34 -1.19
#